data_AF-A0A7J4QEW0-F1
#
_entry.id   AF-A0A7J4QEW0-F1
#
_cell.length_a   1.000
_cell.length_b   1.000
_cell.length_c   1.000
_cell.angle_alpha   90.00
_cell.angle_beta   90.00
_cell.angle_gamma   90.00
#
_symmetry.space_group_name_H-M   'P 1'
#
loop_
_entity.id
_entity.type
_entity.pdbx_description
1 polymer ?
#
loop_
_entity_poly.entity_id
_entity_poly.type
_entity_poly.pdbx_seq_one_letter_code
_entity_poly.pdbx_strand_id
1 'polypeptide(L)'
;MPVKQYSSTMEKQPIGKKAGYRQAALANALALLLTVAITIISTWYLAQGLSVGGNGTVSFNGTIDEVRIFNRSLTSEEIDILTKANLEKLNATLFQFTANMTNLSVGAYTYQAQACDLAGSCNQTELRTLDVIYPTQLNINFSKFNGSTTNFTIEHDLNYVEGAVLEIISFGKIEFLEPINVSGADLDVVVNITENFISVAAVEVPGINVSAVLHLNVSVVEPRIEKDGVTCDPPFCNVLSHTAINVSFNVTGFSTYTVEEEISLGAFDDADPEIGKIGITAGDYVKFYANYSYTNATPFNDSAIHFCNVTFSDEGYAAEHVMVFNGTFYNFSRVVGTTFLEFNVSCIGGDRNLSVLDNITLENFVAANASPEEQGFGLPINVTATITSPSSVDNVTLQIIYPNSTAENVSMANISSTVLWSYLFTGWQNGTYRFTTFANDTFGYWYNDTATAQYHVENITLQIRTLKDTYGIGEMINLTDPPGSSIFTWTTRLG
;
A
#
# COMPACT_ATOMS: atom_id res chain seq x y z
N MET A 1 -52.08 -13.08 16.51
CA MET A 1 -52.85 -13.69 17.62
C MET A 1 -53.50 -12.56 18.41
N PRO A 2 -54.79 -12.62 18.76
CA PRO A 2 -55.50 -11.45 19.29
C PRO A 2 -55.13 -11.23 20.76
N VAL A 3 -54.65 -10.03 21.08
CA VAL A 3 -54.34 -9.62 22.46
C VAL A 3 -55.64 -9.24 23.16
N LYS A 4 -55.97 -10.01 24.19
CA LYS A 4 -57.08 -9.75 25.12
C LYS A 4 -56.83 -8.42 25.85
N GLN A 5 -57.76 -7.48 25.73
CA GLN A 5 -57.84 -6.32 26.63
C GLN A 5 -58.36 -6.79 27.98
N TYR A 6 -57.58 -6.57 29.04
CA TYR A 6 -58.04 -6.66 30.41
C TYR A 6 -58.49 -5.27 30.85
N SER A 7 -59.75 -5.14 31.24
CA SER A 7 -60.25 -3.99 32.01
C SER A 7 -60.31 -4.38 33.49
N SER A 8 -59.81 -3.53 34.37
CA SER A 8 -60.05 -3.65 35.80
C SER A 8 -60.68 -2.36 36.31
N THR A 9 -61.92 -2.49 36.79
CA THR A 9 -62.62 -1.52 37.64
C THR A 9 -62.08 -1.53 39.05
N MET A 10 -61.87 -0.37 39.66
CA MET A 10 -61.75 -0.25 41.12
C MET A 10 -62.82 0.71 41.66
N GLU A 11 -63.72 0.10 42.42
CA GLU A 11 -64.77 0.71 43.24
C GLU A 11 -64.16 1.27 44.55
N LYS A 12 -64.84 2.25 45.13
CA LYS A 12 -64.35 3.10 46.22
C LYS A 12 -64.53 2.43 47.59
N GLN A 13 -63.46 2.19 48.36
CA GLN A 13 -63.52 2.13 49.83
C GLN A 13 -62.25 2.74 50.50
N PRO A 14 -62.36 3.27 51.74
CA PRO A 14 -61.47 4.33 52.23
C PRO A 14 -60.30 3.87 53.14
N ILE A 15 -59.20 4.63 53.03
CA ILE A 15 -58.10 4.92 53.98
C ILE A 15 -57.37 3.72 54.65
N GLY A 16 -56.09 3.52 54.26
CA GLY A 16 -55.12 2.72 55.01
C GLY A 16 -53.71 2.65 54.38
N LYS A 17 -52.69 2.95 55.20
CA LYS A 17 -51.21 2.93 55.03
C LYS A 17 -50.55 2.01 53.95
N LYS A 18 -49.46 2.56 53.37
CA LYS A 18 -48.17 1.96 52.89
C LYS A 18 -48.19 0.51 52.32
N ALA A 19 -47.82 0.37 51.05
CA ALA A 19 -46.89 -0.66 50.56
C ALA A 19 -46.38 -0.28 49.15
N GLY A 20 -45.07 -0.49 48.91
CA GLY A 20 -44.36 -0.05 47.71
C GLY A 20 -44.62 -0.87 46.45
N TYR A 21 -44.41 -0.24 45.30
CA TYR A 21 -44.42 -0.90 44.00
C TYR A 21 -42.98 -1.29 43.63
N ARG A 22 -42.72 -2.60 43.63
CA ARG A 22 -41.70 -3.20 42.76
C ARG A 22 -42.35 -3.37 41.38
N GLN A 23 -41.75 -2.83 40.33
CA GLN A 23 -41.89 -3.41 38.99
C GLN A 23 -40.62 -3.16 38.19
N ALA A 24 -39.95 -4.26 37.88
CA ALA A 24 -38.87 -4.34 36.91
C ALA A 24 -39.44 -4.79 35.56
N ALA A 25 -38.94 -4.13 34.51
CA ALA A 25 -38.68 -4.59 33.16
C ALA A 25 -39.83 -5.21 32.32
N LEU A 26 -40.15 -4.51 31.22
CA LEU A 26 -40.08 -5.05 29.85
C LEU A 26 -40.22 -3.87 28.86
N ALA A 27 -39.11 -3.49 28.24
CA ALA A 27 -39.08 -2.54 27.13
C ALA A 27 -39.48 -3.29 25.85
N ASN A 28 -40.71 -3.05 25.39
CA ASN A 28 -41.09 -3.01 23.98
C ASN A 28 -42.49 -2.36 23.93
N ALA A 29 -42.54 -1.15 23.38
CA ALA A 29 -43.75 -0.33 23.20
C ALA A 29 -44.61 -0.19 24.47
N LEU A 30 -44.12 0.56 25.47
CA LEU A 30 -44.94 0.95 26.62
C LEU A 30 -45.84 2.13 26.24
N ALA A 31 -46.98 1.86 25.61
CA ALA A 31 -48.06 2.84 25.48
C ALA A 31 -48.66 3.08 26.88
N LEU A 32 -48.32 4.19 27.51
CA LEU A 32 -48.79 4.52 28.86
C LEU A 32 -50.19 5.15 28.78
N LEU A 33 -51.21 4.37 29.13
CA LEU A 33 -52.58 4.85 29.32
C LEU A 33 -52.68 5.63 30.64
N LEU A 34 -52.51 6.94 30.59
CA LEU A 34 -52.84 7.83 31.71
C LEU A 34 -54.38 7.97 31.80
N THR A 35 -54.96 7.86 32.99
CA THR A 35 -56.42 8.00 33.20
C THR A 35 -56.64 8.95 34.38
N VAL A 36 -57.19 10.14 34.14
CA VAL A 36 -57.40 11.18 35.17
C VAL A 36 -58.88 11.54 35.26
N ALA A 37 -59.54 11.11 36.34
CA ALA A 37 -60.95 11.37 36.57
C ALA A 37 -61.23 12.80 37.07
N ILE A 38 -62.00 13.60 36.32
CA ILE A 38 -62.38 14.98 36.69
C ILE A 38 -63.91 15.10 36.82
N THR A 39 -64.40 15.37 38.03
CA THR A 39 -65.83 15.61 38.34
C THR A 39 -66.18 17.09 38.16
N ILE A 40 -67.16 17.41 37.31
CA ILE A 40 -67.63 18.79 37.05
C ILE A 40 -69.07 18.94 37.56
N ILE A 41 -69.36 20.03 38.28
CA ILE A 41 -70.72 20.45 38.66
C ILE A 41 -71.06 21.69 37.82
N SER A 42 -72.09 21.64 36.98
CA SER A 42 -72.49 22.76 36.12
C SER A 42 -73.72 23.51 36.66
N THR A 43 -73.63 24.84 36.75
CA THR A 43 -74.79 25.75 36.78
C THR A 43 -74.80 26.60 35.50
N TRP A 44 -76.00 26.85 34.96
CA TRP A 44 -76.23 27.41 33.63
C TRP A 44 -76.00 28.94 33.59
N TYR A 45 -75.19 29.43 32.65
CA TYR A 45 -75.19 30.83 32.20
C TYR A 45 -75.03 30.90 30.67
N LEU A 46 -75.85 31.71 30.01
CA LEU A 46 -75.85 31.97 28.57
C LEU A 46 -74.72 32.95 28.22
N ALA A 47 -73.59 32.43 27.72
CA ALA A 47 -72.61 33.24 26.99
C ALA A 47 -72.99 33.28 25.50
N GLN A 48 -72.94 34.46 24.87
CA GLN A 48 -73.09 34.57 23.42
C GLN A 48 -72.02 33.71 22.74
N GLY A 49 -72.46 32.70 21.99
CA GLY A 49 -71.59 31.69 21.40
C GLY A 49 -70.74 32.24 20.26
N LEU A 50 -69.50 31.75 20.19
CA LEU A 50 -68.65 31.87 19.01
C LEU A 50 -69.33 31.17 17.82
N SER A 51 -69.63 31.92 16.75
CA SER A 51 -70.14 31.35 15.49
C SER A 51 -68.96 30.91 14.61
N VAL A 52 -68.88 29.62 14.29
CA VAL A 52 -67.93 29.07 13.31
C VAL A 52 -68.74 28.60 12.11
N GLY A 53 -68.46 29.17 10.94
CA GLY A 53 -69.13 28.76 9.70
C GLY A 53 -70.44 29.49 9.38
N GLY A 54 -70.56 30.80 9.62
CA GLY A 54 -71.66 31.55 9.03
C GLY A 54 -71.67 33.01 9.44
N ASN A 55 -71.73 33.91 8.46
CA ASN A 55 -71.82 35.35 8.69
C ASN A 55 -73.28 35.80 8.69
N GLY A 56 -74.06 35.33 9.67
CA GLY A 56 -75.43 35.78 9.99
C GLY A 56 -76.51 35.65 8.89
N THR A 57 -76.13 35.40 7.65
CA THR A 57 -76.95 35.43 6.43
C THR A 57 -76.58 34.34 5.42
N VAL A 58 -75.42 33.68 5.59
CA VAL A 58 -74.97 32.56 4.75
C VAL A 58 -74.43 31.47 5.67
N SER A 59 -75.01 30.27 5.60
CA SER A 59 -74.55 29.11 6.36
C SER A 59 -73.37 28.44 5.65
N PHE A 60 -72.34 28.07 6.41
CA PHE A 60 -71.29 27.16 5.93
C PHE A 60 -71.91 25.79 5.68
N ASN A 61 -71.89 25.37 4.41
CA ASN A 61 -72.37 24.06 4.00
C ASN A 61 -71.19 23.09 3.90
N GLY A 62 -70.64 22.72 5.06
CA GLY A 62 -69.54 21.76 5.16
C GLY A 62 -69.63 20.99 6.48
N THR A 63 -69.22 19.72 6.44
CA THR A 63 -69.05 18.90 7.64
C THR A 63 -67.68 19.19 8.24
N ILE A 64 -67.64 19.63 9.49
CA ILE A 64 -66.40 19.78 10.27
C ILE A 64 -66.42 18.75 11.39
N ASP A 65 -65.32 18.04 11.58
CA ASP A 65 -65.15 17.08 12.66
C ASP A 65 -63.97 17.49 13.56
N GLU A 66 -64.00 17.08 14.82
CA GLU A 66 -62.95 17.28 15.84
C GLU A 66 -62.42 18.72 16.01
N VAL A 67 -63.30 19.72 15.89
CA VAL A 67 -62.93 21.13 15.98
C VAL A 67 -62.37 21.48 17.37
N ARG A 68 -61.11 21.92 17.40
CA ARG A 68 -60.48 22.56 18.56
C ARG A 68 -60.22 24.03 18.26
N ILE A 69 -60.63 24.91 19.18
CA ILE A 69 -60.49 26.37 19.05
C ILE A 69 -59.64 26.88 20.21
N PHE A 70 -58.59 27.63 19.88
CA PHE A 70 -57.69 28.24 20.85
C PHE A 70 -57.80 29.76 20.74
N ASN A 71 -57.99 30.43 21.87
CA ASN A 71 -58.06 31.90 21.96
C ASN A 71 -56.67 32.55 22.14
N ARG A 72 -55.60 31.78 21.92
CA ARG A 72 -54.20 32.17 22.05
C ARG A 72 -53.34 31.42 21.04
N SER A 73 -52.16 31.96 20.75
CA SER A 73 -51.12 31.23 20.02
C SER A 73 -50.62 30.06 20.89
N LEU A 74 -50.36 28.93 20.23
CA LEU A 74 -49.77 27.74 20.83
C LEU A 74 -48.27 27.71 20.56
N THR A 75 -47.49 27.17 21.51
CA THR A 75 -46.07 26.87 21.27
C THR A 75 -45.90 25.58 20.45
N SER A 76 -44.69 25.33 19.93
CA SER A 76 -44.35 24.09 19.24
C SER A 76 -44.60 22.85 20.09
N GLU A 77 -44.29 22.91 21.37
CA GLU A 77 -44.45 21.82 22.33
C GLU A 77 -45.93 21.56 22.65
N GLU A 78 -46.73 22.63 22.75
CA GLU A 78 -48.17 22.51 22.96
C GLU A 78 -48.85 21.89 21.74
N ILE A 79 -48.44 22.27 20.53
CA ILE A 79 -48.92 21.65 19.29
C ILE A 79 -48.53 20.17 19.26
N ASP A 80 -47.28 19.84 19.59
CA ASP A 80 -46.79 18.46 19.63
C ASP A 80 -47.61 17.59 20.60
N ILE A 81 -47.84 18.06 21.83
CA ILE A 81 -48.69 17.38 22.82
C ILE A 81 -50.12 17.22 22.31
N LEU A 82 -50.70 18.24 21.66
CA LEU A 82 -52.06 18.17 21.12
C LEU A 82 -52.22 17.14 20.00
N THR A 83 -51.14 16.83 19.28
CA THR A 83 -51.11 15.77 18.25
C THR A 83 -50.89 14.37 18.82
N LYS A 84 -50.28 14.27 20.01
CA LYS A 84 -49.96 12.99 20.67
C LYS A 84 -50.94 12.60 21.78
N ALA A 85 -51.85 13.50 22.11
CA ALA A 85 -52.80 13.34 23.20
C ALA A 85 -54.24 13.24 22.73
N ASN A 86 -55.03 12.48 23.48
CA ASN A 86 -56.48 12.35 23.35
C ASN A 86 -57.14 12.67 24.69
N LEU A 87 -58.26 13.39 24.65
CA LEU A 87 -59.10 13.67 25.81
C LEU A 87 -60.51 13.14 25.53
N GLU A 88 -60.85 12.01 26.16
CA GLU A 88 -62.12 11.34 25.97
C GLU A 88 -63.05 11.61 27.15
N LYS A 89 -64.31 11.98 26.88
CA LYS A 89 -65.35 12.06 27.91
C LYS A 89 -65.99 10.69 28.09
N LEU A 90 -65.69 10.01 29.19
CA LEU A 90 -66.24 8.69 29.50
C LEU A 90 -67.68 8.77 30.04
N ASN A 91 -67.99 9.79 30.85
CA ASN A 91 -69.36 10.08 31.30
C ASN A 91 -69.51 11.54 31.77
N ALA A 92 -70.67 11.89 32.35
CA ALA A 92 -70.99 13.25 32.80
C ALA A 92 -69.95 13.85 33.76
N THR A 93 -69.23 13.02 34.51
CA THR A 93 -68.30 13.43 35.57
C THR A 93 -66.91 12.81 35.43
N LEU A 94 -66.60 12.25 34.25
CA LEU A 94 -65.35 11.54 34.03
C LEU A 94 -64.80 11.82 32.64
N PHE A 95 -63.58 12.33 32.62
CA PHE A 95 -62.76 12.48 31.43
C PHE A 95 -61.53 11.57 31.57
N GLN A 96 -60.93 11.19 30.45
CA GLN A 96 -59.69 10.44 30.38
C GLN A 96 -58.75 11.18 29.44
N PHE A 97 -57.60 11.59 29.96
CA PHE A 97 -56.54 12.17 29.16
C PHE A 97 -55.44 11.13 28.97
N THR A 98 -55.18 10.75 27.71
CA THR A 98 -54.09 9.84 27.33
C THR A 98 -53.12 10.56 26.41
N ALA A 99 -51.82 10.45 26.65
CA ALA A 99 -50.79 10.97 25.76
C ALA A 99 -49.73 9.89 25.49
N ASN A 100 -49.38 9.68 24.22
CA ASN A 100 -48.35 8.73 23.84
C ASN A 100 -47.01 9.45 23.64
N MET A 101 -46.12 9.31 24.61
CA MET A 101 -44.78 9.91 24.60
C MET A 101 -43.72 8.81 24.40
N THR A 102 -42.92 8.92 23.35
CA THR A 102 -41.81 8.00 23.04
C THR A 102 -40.48 8.75 23.05
N ASN A 103 -39.36 8.02 23.12
CA ASN A 103 -38.00 8.59 23.10
C ASN A 103 -37.75 9.63 24.21
N LEU A 104 -38.30 9.39 25.40
CA LEU A 104 -38.00 10.19 26.58
C LEU A 104 -36.54 9.97 26.98
N SER A 105 -35.79 11.05 27.19
CA SER A 105 -34.47 10.98 27.80
C SER A 105 -34.56 10.49 29.25
N VAL A 106 -33.49 9.94 29.79
CA VAL A 106 -33.42 9.61 31.21
C VAL A 106 -33.58 10.89 32.04
N GLY A 107 -34.43 10.83 33.06
CA GLY A 107 -34.77 12.00 33.86
C GLY A 107 -36.09 11.88 34.60
N ALA A 108 -36.32 12.82 35.52
CA ALA A 108 -37.56 12.95 36.26
C ALA A 108 -38.52 13.89 35.51
N TYR A 109 -39.63 13.35 35.04
CA TYR A 109 -40.69 14.10 34.38
C TYR A 109 -41.82 14.36 35.36
N THR A 110 -42.28 15.60 35.48
CA THR A 110 -43.41 15.92 36.33
C THR A 110 -44.67 16.16 35.52
N TYR A 111 -45.82 15.75 36.06
CA TYR A 111 -47.12 15.96 35.43
C TYR A 111 -48.19 16.28 36.48
N GLN A 112 -49.13 17.14 36.09
CA GLN A 112 -50.33 17.48 36.85
C GLN A 112 -51.47 17.81 35.89
N ALA A 113 -52.72 17.66 36.36
CA ALA A 113 -53.91 18.07 35.62
C ALA A 113 -54.62 19.22 36.32
N GLN A 114 -55.23 20.12 35.55
CA GLN A 114 -56.04 21.23 36.04
C GLN A 114 -57.40 21.23 35.35
N ALA A 115 -58.44 21.49 36.12
CA ALA A 115 -59.79 21.69 35.60
C ALA A 115 -60.39 22.96 36.19
N CYS A 116 -61.08 23.76 35.37
CA CYS A 116 -61.72 25.00 35.76
C CYS A 116 -63.21 24.98 35.43
N ASP A 117 -64.03 25.62 36.26
CA ASP A 117 -65.43 25.91 35.93
C ASP A 117 -65.56 27.17 35.04
N LEU A 118 -66.79 27.47 34.63
CA LEU A 118 -67.11 28.64 33.79
C LEU A 118 -66.91 29.99 34.49
N ALA A 119 -66.86 30.00 35.83
CA ALA A 119 -66.56 31.18 36.62
C ALA A 119 -65.04 31.39 36.80
N GLY A 120 -64.22 30.50 36.24
CA GLY A 120 -62.76 30.54 36.33
C GLY A 120 -62.20 29.95 37.63
N SER A 121 -63.02 29.28 38.44
CA SER A 121 -62.53 28.57 39.63
C SER A 121 -61.92 27.24 39.21
N CYS A 122 -60.64 27.04 39.54
CA CYS A 122 -59.88 25.86 39.11
C CYS A 122 -59.46 24.98 40.29
N ASN A 123 -59.45 23.67 40.07
CA ASN A 123 -58.79 22.69 40.93
C ASN A 123 -57.70 21.96 40.14
N GLN A 124 -56.63 21.56 40.84
CA GLN A 124 -55.50 20.84 40.27
C GLN A 124 -55.27 19.51 41.01
N THR A 125 -54.73 18.53 40.30
CA THR A 125 -54.19 17.32 40.93
C THR A 125 -52.88 17.64 41.65
N GLU A 126 -52.43 16.71 42.49
CA GLU A 126 -51.04 16.72 42.96
C GLU A 126 -50.06 16.69 41.78
N LEU A 127 -48.88 17.28 41.99
CA LEU A 127 -47.75 17.14 41.08
C LEU A 127 -47.18 15.73 41.25
N ARG A 128 -47.19 14.94 40.19
CA ARG A 128 -46.64 13.58 40.16
C ARG A 128 -45.34 13.56 39.39
N THR A 129 -44.45 12.66 39.76
CA THR A 129 -43.17 12.45 39.09
C THR A 129 -43.17 11.07 38.43
N LEU A 130 -42.64 11.01 37.22
CA LEU A 130 -42.32 9.81 36.45
C LEU A 130 -40.81 9.81 36.25
N ASP A 131 -40.13 8.86 36.88
CA ASP A 131 -38.69 8.66 36.69
C ASP A 131 -38.46 7.71 35.51
N VAL A 132 -37.87 8.22 34.44
CA VAL A 132 -37.34 7.42 33.34
C VAL A 132 -35.90 7.09 33.71
N ILE A 133 -35.64 5.80 33.97
CA ILE A 133 -34.34 5.27 34.36
C ILE A 133 -33.83 4.26 33.34
N TYR A 134 -32.52 4.05 33.30
CA TYR A 134 -31.94 2.92 32.59
C TYR A 134 -32.43 1.60 33.20
N PRO A 135 -32.59 0.52 32.41
CA PRO A 135 -32.87 -0.80 32.96
C PRO A 135 -31.77 -1.20 33.94
N THR A 136 -32.11 -2.06 34.90
CA THR A 136 -31.15 -2.53 35.91
C THR A 136 -29.97 -3.22 35.21
N GLN A 137 -28.79 -2.62 35.36
CA GLN A 137 -27.54 -2.99 34.74
C GLN A 137 -27.13 -4.40 35.21
N LEU A 138 -26.92 -5.32 34.28
CA LEU A 138 -26.22 -6.57 34.57
C LEU A 138 -24.74 -6.23 34.83
N ASN A 139 -24.16 -6.86 35.85
CA ASN A 139 -22.78 -6.60 36.23
C ASN A 139 -21.83 -6.88 35.06
N ILE A 140 -20.91 -5.96 34.81
CA ILE A 140 -19.78 -6.13 33.89
C ILE A 140 -18.53 -6.48 34.69
N ASN A 141 -17.68 -7.35 34.14
CA ASN A 141 -16.38 -7.67 34.74
C ASN A 141 -15.25 -7.24 33.79
N PHE A 142 -14.28 -6.48 34.32
CA PHE A 142 -13.09 -6.02 33.61
C PHE A 142 -12.02 -5.62 34.62
N SER A 143 -10.90 -6.35 34.65
CA SER A 143 -9.81 -6.14 35.61
C SER A 143 -8.42 -6.22 34.97
N LYS A 144 -8.32 -6.80 33.77
CA LYS A 144 -7.03 -6.98 33.06
C LYS A 144 -6.54 -5.70 32.39
N PHE A 145 -7.42 -4.75 32.10
CA PHE A 145 -7.11 -3.56 31.34
C PHE A 145 -6.54 -2.45 32.23
N ASN A 146 -5.36 -1.94 31.87
CA ASN A 146 -4.57 -1.04 32.73
C ASN A 146 -4.17 0.28 32.04
N GLY A 147 -4.65 0.52 30.82
CA GLY A 147 -4.42 1.77 30.09
C GLY A 147 -5.59 2.74 30.15
N SER A 148 -5.84 3.41 29.04
CA SER A 148 -6.90 4.40 28.79
C SER A 148 -8.28 3.76 28.62
N THR A 149 -8.53 2.66 29.33
CA THR A 149 -9.75 1.87 29.19
C THR A 149 -10.96 2.65 29.70
N THR A 150 -12.06 2.59 28.94
CA THR A 150 -13.34 3.19 29.34
C THR A 150 -13.77 2.67 30.70
N ASN A 151 -14.17 3.55 31.60
CA ASN A 151 -14.60 3.16 32.93
C ASN A 151 -16.06 2.71 32.92
N PHE A 152 -16.31 1.44 32.57
CA PHE A 152 -17.66 0.88 32.50
C PHE A 152 -18.41 0.84 33.85
N THR A 153 -17.75 1.09 35.00
CA THR A 153 -18.44 1.17 36.30
C THR A 153 -19.24 2.45 36.50
N ILE A 154 -18.90 3.52 35.76
CA ILE A 154 -19.60 4.80 35.80
C ILE A 154 -20.49 5.03 34.57
N GLU A 155 -20.39 4.17 33.56
CA GLU A 155 -21.23 4.24 32.37
C GLU A 155 -22.70 3.97 32.72
N HIS A 156 -23.56 4.88 32.28
CA HIS A 156 -24.98 4.88 32.63
C HIS A 156 -25.79 3.88 31.79
N ASP A 157 -25.36 3.57 30.56
CA ASP A 157 -25.99 2.58 29.68
C ASP A 157 -24.95 1.64 29.06
N LEU A 158 -24.84 0.42 29.60
CA LEU A 158 -23.96 -0.60 29.02
C LEU A 158 -24.49 -1.22 27.73
N ASN A 159 -25.74 -0.94 27.34
CA ASN A 159 -26.25 -1.37 26.04
C ASN A 159 -25.82 -0.43 24.91
N TYR A 160 -25.30 0.74 25.25
CA TYR A 160 -24.89 1.77 24.30
C TYR A 160 -23.72 2.57 24.89
N VAL A 161 -22.49 2.08 24.67
CA VAL A 161 -21.26 2.77 25.06
C VAL A 161 -20.58 3.32 23.81
N GLU A 162 -20.58 4.63 23.65
CA GLU A 162 -19.96 5.32 22.52
C GLU A 162 -18.47 5.57 22.76
N GLY A 163 -17.64 5.38 21.73
CA GLY A 163 -16.19 5.64 21.82
C GLY A 163 -15.47 4.79 22.87
N ALA A 164 -15.93 3.55 23.06
CA ALA A 164 -15.32 2.64 24.02
C ALA A 164 -13.86 2.34 23.66
N VAL A 165 -13.02 2.18 24.68
CA VAL A 165 -11.60 1.85 24.56
C VAL A 165 -11.26 0.73 25.52
N LEU A 166 -10.50 -0.26 25.06
CA LEU A 166 -9.88 -1.31 25.88
C LEU A 166 -8.38 -1.30 25.66
N GLU A 167 -7.58 -1.22 26.72
CA GLU A 167 -6.12 -1.10 26.59
C GLU A 167 -5.38 -1.93 27.65
N ILE A 168 -4.40 -2.69 27.18
CA ILE A 168 -3.32 -3.23 28.01
C ILE A 168 -2.03 -2.55 27.56
N ILE A 169 -1.49 -1.65 28.37
CA ILE A 169 -0.37 -0.74 28.02
C ILE A 169 0.80 -1.48 27.37
N SER A 170 1.12 -2.68 27.86
CA SER A 170 2.26 -3.45 27.37
C SER A 170 2.05 -4.11 26.01
N PHE A 171 0.79 -4.27 25.56
CA PHE A 171 0.46 -5.10 24.40
C PHE A 171 -0.32 -4.37 23.32
N GLY A 172 -1.30 -3.54 23.69
CA GLY A 172 -2.10 -2.86 22.69
C GLY A 172 -3.40 -2.26 23.20
N LYS A 173 -4.14 -1.68 22.26
CA LYS A 173 -5.38 -0.93 22.47
C LYS A 173 -6.39 -1.23 21.38
N ILE A 174 -7.66 -1.28 21.75
CA ILE A 174 -8.82 -1.37 20.87
C ILE A 174 -9.63 -0.07 21.04
N GLU A 175 -9.85 0.66 19.94
CA GLU A 175 -10.72 1.82 19.88
C GLU A 175 -11.96 1.50 19.03
N PHE A 176 -13.12 1.39 19.67
CA PHE A 176 -14.36 1.10 18.95
C PHE A 176 -14.86 2.36 18.23
N LEU A 177 -15.14 2.22 16.92
CA LEU A 177 -15.60 3.34 16.08
C LEU A 177 -17.12 3.51 16.11
N GLU A 178 -17.83 2.51 16.60
CA GLU A 178 -19.28 2.51 16.72
C GLU A 178 -19.68 2.16 18.17
N PRO A 179 -20.90 2.53 18.62
CA PRO A 179 -21.38 2.21 19.96
C PRO A 179 -21.47 0.70 20.19
N ILE A 180 -21.03 0.24 21.36
CA ILE A 180 -21.04 -1.18 21.74
C ILE A 180 -22.06 -1.49 22.83
N ASN A 181 -22.51 -2.75 22.87
CA ASN A 181 -23.29 -3.32 23.96
C ASN A 181 -22.47 -4.36 24.73
N VAL A 182 -22.16 -4.03 25.98
CA VAL A 182 -21.37 -4.84 26.93
C VAL A 182 -22.18 -5.20 28.18
N SER A 183 -23.50 -5.06 28.12
CA SER A 183 -24.40 -5.35 29.24
C SER A 183 -24.32 -6.83 29.64
N GLY A 184 -23.83 -7.09 30.85
CA GLY A 184 -23.61 -8.45 31.37
C GLY A 184 -22.43 -9.20 30.77
N ALA A 185 -21.55 -8.54 30.02
CA ALA A 185 -20.35 -9.14 29.46
C ALA A 185 -19.24 -9.31 30.53
N ASP A 186 -18.44 -10.36 30.39
CA ASP A 186 -17.16 -10.49 31.10
C ASP A 186 -16.02 -10.19 30.11
N LEU A 187 -15.56 -8.94 30.11
CA LEU A 187 -14.53 -8.47 29.18
C LEU A 187 -13.17 -9.13 29.43
N ASP A 188 -12.91 -9.62 30.65
CA ASP A 188 -11.69 -10.37 30.94
C ASP A 188 -11.69 -11.76 30.27
N VAL A 189 -12.86 -12.31 29.93
CA VAL A 189 -12.99 -13.60 29.25
C VAL A 189 -13.03 -13.42 27.74
N VAL A 190 -13.83 -12.46 27.25
CA VAL A 190 -14.12 -12.36 25.82
C VAL A 190 -13.11 -11.55 25.04
N VAL A 191 -12.26 -10.76 25.70
CA VAL A 191 -11.20 -9.98 25.05
C VAL A 191 -9.83 -10.47 25.51
N ASN A 192 -8.96 -10.74 24.55
CA ASN A 192 -7.57 -11.09 24.78
C ASN A 192 -6.67 -10.14 23.99
N ILE A 193 -5.80 -9.42 24.70
CA ILE A 193 -4.79 -8.53 24.11
C ILE A 193 -3.45 -9.00 24.67
N THR A 194 -2.61 -9.57 23.81
CA THR A 194 -1.28 -10.08 24.16
C THR A 194 -0.25 -9.57 23.17
N GLU A 195 1.00 -10.01 23.31
CA GLU A 195 2.03 -9.77 22.29
C GLU A 195 1.48 -10.16 20.91
N ASN A 196 1.64 -9.25 19.95
CA ASN A 196 1.27 -9.36 18.53
C ASN A 196 -0.14 -9.90 18.19
N PHE A 197 -1.05 -9.96 19.16
CA PHE A 197 -2.31 -10.68 19.05
C PHE A 197 -3.44 -9.95 19.77
N ILE A 198 -4.56 -9.75 19.07
CA ILE A 198 -5.83 -9.29 19.64
C ILE A 198 -6.94 -10.24 19.19
N SER A 199 -7.68 -10.81 20.13
CA SER A 199 -8.91 -11.54 19.82
C SER A 199 -10.08 -11.04 20.64
N VAL A 200 -11.24 -10.94 20.01
CA VAL A 200 -12.50 -10.67 20.70
C VAL A 200 -13.52 -11.74 20.31
N ALA A 201 -14.06 -12.44 21.30
CA ALA A 201 -15.08 -13.47 21.15
C ALA A 201 -16.46 -12.86 20.87
N ALA A 202 -16.58 -12.20 19.72
CA ALA A 202 -17.78 -11.53 19.23
C ALA A 202 -19.02 -12.44 19.15
N VAL A 203 -18.84 -13.77 19.09
CA VAL A 203 -19.95 -14.74 19.11
C VAL A 203 -20.64 -14.78 20.48
N GLU A 204 -19.90 -14.62 21.57
CA GLU A 204 -20.43 -14.64 22.94
C GLU A 204 -21.05 -13.30 23.32
N VAL A 205 -20.52 -12.20 22.79
CA VAL A 205 -21.02 -10.84 22.99
C VAL A 205 -21.21 -10.16 21.62
N PRO A 206 -22.32 -10.45 20.90
CA PRO A 206 -22.54 -9.90 19.56
C PRO A 206 -22.54 -8.37 19.49
N GLY A 207 -22.87 -7.72 20.61
CA GLY A 207 -22.89 -6.26 20.76
C GLY A 207 -21.53 -5.57 20.68
N ILE A 208 -20.42 -6.33 20.69
CA ILE A 208 -19.06 -5.78 20.55
C ILE A 208 -18.52 -5.91 19.12
N ASN A 209 -19.24 -6.61 18.23
CA ASN A 209 -18.80 -6.89 16.87
C ASN A 209 -19.05 -5.70 15.93
N VAL A 210 -18.26 -4.65 16.10
CA VAL A 210 -18.34 -3.42 15.31
C VAL A 210 -16.98 -3.05 14.73
N SER A 211 -16.95 -2.04 13.86
CA SER A 211 -15.70 -1.52 13.34
C SER A 211 -14.83 -0.91 14.45
N ALA A 212 -13.51 -1.08 14.35
CA ALA A 212 -12.58 -0.58 15.35
C ALA A 212 -11.22 -0.22 14.76
N VAL A 213 -10.43 0.55 15.50
CA VAL A 213 -8.99 0.71 15.28
C VAL A 213 -8.24 -0.10 16.32
N LEU A 214 -7.37 -0.99 15.84
CA LEU A 214 -6.51 -1.81 16.67
C LEU A 214 -5.11 -1.22 16.66
N HIS A 215 -4.51 -1.11 17.84
CA HIS A 215 -3.13 -0.71 18.03
C HIS A 215 -2.40 -1.85 18.73
N LEU A 216 -1.38 -2.41 18.10
CA LEU A 216 -0.54 -3.47 18.67
C LEU A 216 0.87 -2.93 18.90
N ASN A 217 1.38 -3.11 20.11
CA ASN A 217 2.75 -2.78 20.48
C ASN A 217 3.66 -3.95 20.09
N VAL A 218 3.99 -4.02 18.81
CA VAL A 218 4.80 -5.08 18.20
C VAL A 218 5.98 -4.47 17.45
N SER A 219 7.15 -5.12 17.54
CA SER A 219 8.33 -4.67 16.81
C SER A 219 8.45 -5.41 15.49
N VAL A 220 8.10 -4.70 14.41
CA VAL A 220 8.22 -5.16 13.02
C VAL A 220 8.78 -4.05 12.16
N VAL A 221 9.46 -4.41 11.06
CA VAL A 221 9.92 -3.46 10.04
C VAL A 221 8.78 -3.16 9.08
N GLU A 222 8.16 -4.21 8.52
CA GLU A 222 6.98 -4.12 7.66
C GLU A 222 5.88 -5.04 8.21
N PRO A 223 4.70 -4.52 8.57
CA PRO A 223 3.64 -5.31 9.19
C PRO A 223 2.79 -6.06 8.17
N ARG A 224 2.57 -7.36 8.40
CA ARG A 224 1.49 -8.15 7.77
C ARG A 224 0.42 -8.47 8.80
N ILE A 225 -0.84 -8.19 8.46
CA ILE A 225 -1.98 -8.48 9.34
C ILE A 225 -2.62 -9.77 8.89
N GLU A 226 -2.93 -10.65 9.83
CA GLU A 226 -3.76 -11.82 9.59
C GLU A 226 -5.06 -11.74 10.39
N LYS A 227 -6.11 -12.31 9.82
CA LYS A 227 -7.38 -12.55 10.46
C LYS A 227 -7.66 -14.04 10.45
N ASP A 228 -7.79 -14.63 11.64
CA ASP A 228 -8.04 -16.06 11.82
C ASP A 228 -6.99 -16.96 11.10
N GLY A 229 -5.73 -16.51 11.07
CA GLY A 229 -4.60 -17.22 10.47
C GLY A 229 -4.47 -17.10 8.95
N VAL A 230 -5.18 -16.16 8.33
CA VAL A 230 -5.11 -15.86 6.89
C VAL A 230 -4.82 -14.38 6.70
N THR A 231 -4.03 -14.02 5.68
CA THR A 231 -3.76 -12.61 5.32
C THR A 231 -5.05 -11.78 5.28
N CYS A 232 -5.04 -10.65 5.98
CA CYS A 232 -6.14 -9.69 6.00
C CYS A 232 -5.73 -8.41 5.27
N ASP A 233 -6.29 -8.23 4.08
CA ASP A 233 -6.00 -7.08 3.22
C ASP A 233 -7.13 -6.04 3.22
N PRO A 234 -6.86 -4.83 2.69
CA PRO A 234 -7.89 -3.86 2.35
C PRO A 234 -9.05 -4.48 1.51
N PRO A 235 -10.31 -4.13 1.80
CA PRO A 235 -10.77 -3.11 2.74
C PRO A 235 -11.00 -3.60 4.18
N PHE A 236 -10.75 -4.89 4.47
CA PHE A 236 -11.11 -5.51 5.75
C PHE A 236 -10.15 -5.16 6.87
N CYS A 237 -8.86 -5.10 6.56
CA CYS A 237 -7.81 -4.57 7.43
C CYS A 237 -7.00 -3.53 6.66
N ASN A 238 -7.00 -2.27 7.11
CA ASN A 238 -6.20 -1.22 6.50
C ASN A 238 -5.20 -0.68 7.53
N VAL A 239 -3.91 -0.82 7.24
CA VAL A 239 -2.83 -0.22 8.04
C VAL A 239 -2.98 1.30 7.95
N LEU A 240 -3.14 1.94 9.11
CA LEU A 240 -3.28 3.40 9.24
C LEU A 240 -1.91 4.03 9.49
N SER A 241 -1.11 3.40 10.35
CA SER A 241 0.26 3.81 10.64
C SER A 241 1.05 2.64 11.22
N HIS A 242 2.35 2.64 11.00
CA HIS A 242 3.26 1.75 11.68
C HIS A 242 4.55 2.49 12.04
N THR A 243 5.17 2.03 13.12
CA THR A 243 6.49 2.42 13.61
C THR A 243 7.22 1.15 14.01
N ALA A 244 8.51 1.24 14.33
CA ALA A 244 9.31 0.09 14.73
C ALA A 244 8.83 -0.65 16.01
N ILE A 245 7.83 -0.11 16.74
CA ILE A 245 7.31 -0.68 18.00
C ILE A 245 5.78 -0.69 18.10
N ASN A 246 5.07 -0.14 17.11
CA ASN A 246 3.62 -0.03 17.16
C ASN A 246 3.03 -0.06 15.75
N VAL A 247 1.97 -0.85 15.58
CA VAL A 247 1.20 -0.96 14.34
C VAL A 247 -0.25 -0.64 14.65
N SER A 248 -0.83 0.25 13.86
CA SER A 248 -2.22 0.69 13.99
C SER A 248 -2.99 0.42 12.70
N PHE A 249 -4.12 -0.27 12.78
CA PHE A 249 -4.93 -0.64 11.62
C PHE A 249 -6.42 -0.67 11.95
N ASN A 250 -7.27 -0.41 10.95
CA ASN A 250 -8.71 -0.53 11.12
C ASN A 250 -9.20 -1.96 10.83
N VAL A 251 -10.33 -2.33 11.43
CA VAL A 251 -11.03 -3.59 11.18
C VAL A 251 -12.52 -3.33 11.05
N THR A 252 -13.21 -4.15 10.26
CA THR A 252 -14.66 -4.06 10.00
C THR A 252 -15.53 -4.84 10.99
N GLY A 253 -14.90 -5.54 11.93
CA GLY A 253 -15.54 -6.40 12.91
C GLY A 253 -14.50 -7.23 13.65
N PHE A 254 -14.93 -8.05 14.59
CA PHE A 254 -14.05 -8.75 15.51
C PHE A 254 -14.00 -10.26 15.31
N SER A 255 -12.78 -10.78 15.27
CA SER A 255 -12.44 -12.19 15.45
C SER A 255 -11.05 -12.26 16.08
N THR A 256 -10.13 -13.05 15.53
CA THR A 256 -8.72 -13.11 15.92
C THR A 256 -7.87 -12.35 14.91
N TYR A 257 -7.06 -11.42 15.40
CA TYR A 257 -6.09 -10.66 14.60
C TYR A 257 -4.68 -10.85 15.14
N THR A 258 -3.75 -11.13 14.22
CA THR A 258 -2.32 -11.21 14.50
C THR A 258 -1.56 -10.24 13.60
N VAL A 259 -0.49 -9.67 14.14
CA VAL A 259 0.47 -8.88 13.36
C VAL A 259 1.78 -9.64 13.34
N GLU A 260 2.32 -9.82 12.15
CA GLU A 260 3.59 -10.47 11.91
C GLU A 260 4.47 -9.61 11.03
N GLU A 261 5.74 -9.99 10.93
CA GLU A 261 6.67 -9.40 9.98
C GLU A 261 6.35 -9.89 8.56
N GLU A 262 6.36 -8.97 7.61
CA GLU A 262 6.22 -9.28 6.20
C GLU A 262 7.49 -9.94 5.66
N ILE A 263 7.32 -10.72 4.59
CA ILE A 263 8.45 -11.29 3.85
C ILE A 263 8.86 -10.38 2.70
N SER A 264 10.14 -10.45 2.35
CA SER A 264 10.72 -9.78 1.20
C SER A 264 11.44 -10.77 0.30
N LEU A 265 11.48 -10.46 -1.00
CA LEU A 265 12.24 -11.20 -1.98
C LEU A 265 13.15 -10.24 -2.75
N GLY A 266 14.46 -10.38 -2.54
CA GLY A 266 15.48 -9.79 -3.39
C GLY A 266 16.05 -10.84 -4.34
N ALA A 267 16.21 -10.48 -5.61
CA ALA A 267 17.02 -11.22 -6.58
C ALA A 267 18.28 -10.40 -6.87
N PHE A 268 19.38 -11.10 -7.11
CA PHE A 268 20.67 -10.51 -7.49
C PHE A 268 21.54 -11.60 -8.12
N ASP A 269 22.59 -11.20 -8.83
CA ASP A 269 23.56 -12.11 -9.42
C ASP A 269 25.02 -11.73 -9.10
N ASP A 270 25.98 -12.51 -9.62
CA ASP A 270 27.39 -12.27 -9.35
C ASP A 270 27.88 -10.89 -9.87
N ALA A 271 27.26 -10.32 -10.92
CA ALA A 271 27.61 -9.02 -11.48
C ALA A 271 27.10 -7.84 -10.64
N ASP A 272 26.20 -8.10 -9.69
CA ASP A 272 25.63 -7.06 -8.85
C ASP A 272 26.61 -6.52 -7.79
N PRO A 273 26.48 -5.23 -7.42
CA PRO A 273 27.30 -4.60 -6.40
C PRO A 273 27.30 -5.31 -5.04
N GLU A 274 26.19 -5.98 -4.70
CA GLU A 274 25.95 -6.68 -3.44
C GLU A 274 26.92 -7.85 -3.23
N ILE A 275 27.46 -8.42 -4.31
CA ILE A 275 28.46 -9.51 -4.28
C ILE A 275 29.82 -9.06 -4.78
N GLY A 276 29.87 -8.13 -5.75
CA GLY A 276 31.10 -7.45 -6.16
C GLY A 276 32.05 -8.25 -7.05
N LYS A 277 31.57 -9.20 -7.86
CA LYS A 277 32.42 -9.91 -8.82
C LYS A 277 32.47 -9.12 -10.14
N ILE A 278 33.56 -8.38 -10.32
CA ILE A 278 33.83 -7.56 -11.51
C ILE A 278 34.51 -8.42 -12.59
N GLY A 279 34.18 -8.19 -13.88
CA GLY A 279 34.84 -8.81 -15.03
C GLY A 279 34.22 -10.12 -15.53
N ILE A 280 32.91 -10.29 -15.37
CA ILE A 280 32.18 -11.46 -15.88
C ILE A 280 31.84 -11.23 -17.36
N THR A 281 32.19 -12.18 -18.20
CA THR A 281 32.02 -12.12 -19.66
C THR A 281 30.99 -13.13 -20.17
N ALA A 282 30.45 -12.89 -21.36
CA ALA A 282 29.58 -13.87 -22.02
C ALA A 282 30.35 -15.19 -22.25
N GLY A 283 29.81 -16.29 -21.73
CA GLY A 283 30.44 -17.61 -21.70
C GLY A 283 30.92 -18.05 -20.31
N ASP A 284 30.92 -17.16 -19.33
CA ASP A 284 31.29 -17.48 -17.95
C ASP A 284 30.15 -18.17 -17.17
N TYR A 285 30.55 -18.89 -16.13
CA TYR A 285 29.63 -19.38 -15.10
C TYR A 285 29.24 -18.24 -14.15
N VAL A 286 27.93 -17.99 -14.10
CA VAL A 286 27.30 -16.97 -13.25
C VAL A 286 26.42 -17.65 -12.21
N LYS A 287 26.48 -17.16 -10.97
CA LYS A 287 25.52 -17.53 -9.93
C LYS A 287 24.46 -16.44 -9.76
N PHE A 288 23.21 -16.89 -9.70
CA PHE A 288 22.02 -16.11 -9.42
C PHE A 288 21.55 -16.44 -8.02
N TYR A 289 21.11 -15.45 -7.27
CA TYR A 289 20.77 -15.55 -5.87
C TYR A 289 19.36 -15.02 -5.63
N ALA A 290 18.75 -15.56 -4.59
CA ALA A 290 17.48 -15.09 -4.08
C ALA A 290 17.54 -15.01 -2.56
N ASN A 291 17.35 -13.80 -2.05
CA ASN A 291 17.17 -13.53 -0.64
C ASN A 291 15.68 -13.48 -0.32
N TYR A 292 15.16 -14.62 0.13
CA TYR A 292 13.80 -14.77 0.60
C TYR A 292 13.81 -14.82 2.13
N SER A 293 13.53 -13.68 2.75
CA SER A 293 13.66 -13.48 4.20
C SER A 293 12.63 -12.49 4.71
N TYR A 294 12.46 -12.41 6.03
CA TYR A 294 11.66 -11.36 6.64
C TYR A 294 12.27 -9.99 6.34
N THR A 295 11.44 -8.95 6.26
CA THR A 295 11.88 -7.56 6.01
C THR A 295 12.87 -7.02 7.05
N ASN A 296 12.92 -7.63 8.24
CA ASN A 296 13.92 -7.36 9.27
C ASN A 296 15.26 -8.12 9.07
N ALA A 297 15.48 -8.70 7.89
CA ALA A 297 16.65 -9.47 7.49
C ALA A 297 16.90 -10.77 8.28
N THR A 298 15.91 -11.25 9.05
CA THR A 298 16.00 -12.57 9.67
C THR A 298 15.59 -13.67 8.68
N PRO A 299 16.26 -14.84 8.70
CA PRO A 299 15.91 -15.94 7.80
C PRO A 299 14.46 -16.37 7.97
N PHE A 300 13.72 -16.46 6.86
CA PHE A 300 12.39 -17.04 6.85
C PHE A 300 12.53 -18.57 6.95
N ASN A 301 12.28 -19.12 8.13
CA ASN A 301 12.47 -20.56 8.42
C ASN A 301 11.21 -21.17 9.06
N ASP A 302 10.04 -20.88 8.50
CA ASP A 302 8.80 -21.53 8.93
C ASP A 302 8.83 -23.02 8.60
N SER A 303 8.09 -23.87 9.32
CA SER A 303 8.14 -25.33 9.16
C SER A 303 7.49 -25.85 7.86
N ALA A 304 7.11 -24.96 6.94
CA ALA A 304 6.57 -25.25 5.63
C ALA A 304 7.68 -25.42 4.58
N ILE A 305 7.42 -26.21 3.53
CA ILE A 305 8.36 -26.41 2.42
C ILE A 305 8.48 -25.08 1.66
N HIS A 306 9.55 -24.32 1.88
CA HIS A 306 9.90 -23.17 1.05
C HIS A 306 10.87 -23.60 -0.05
N PHE A 307 10.61 -23.12 -1.25
CA PHE A 307 11.53 -23.28 -2.37
C PHE A 307 11.42 -22.08 -3.30
N CYS A 308 12.56 -21.73 -3.90
CA CYS A 308 12.65 -20.69 -4.91
C CYS A 308 13.00 -21.33 -6.24
N ASN A 309 12.33 -20.87 -7.29
CA ASN A 309 12.61 -21.22 -8.67
C ASN A 309 13.08 -19.96 -9.42
N VAL A 310 13.92 -20.16 -10.43
CA VAL A 310 14.32 -19.11 -11.35
C VAL A 310 13.95 -19.50 -12.80
N THR A 311 13.43 -18.54 -13.55
CA THR A 311 13.19 -18.65 -15.00
C THR A 311 13.98 -17.59 -15.72
N PHE A 312 14.41 -17.87 -16.94
CA PHE A 312 15.21 -16.95 -17.75
C PHE A 312 14.51 -16.60 -19.05
N SER A 313 14.82 -15.43 -19.63
CA SER A 313 14.19 -14.97 -20.88
C SER A 313 14.71 -15.66 -22.15
N ASP A 314 15.78 -16.46 -22.07
CA ASP A 314 16.33 -17.18 -23.21
C ASP A 314 15.63 -18.53 -23.46
N GLU A 315 15.41 -18.86 -24.74
CA GLU A 315 14.58 -20.01 -25.18
C GLU A 315 15.03 -21.36 -24.60
N GLY A 316 16.31 -21.51 -24.24
CA GLY A 316 16.87 -22.73 -23.65
C GLY A 316 16.57 -22.92 -22.16
N TYR A 317 16.17 -21.87 -21.44
CA TYR A 317 16.01 -21.85 -19.98
C TYR A 317 14.71 -21.17 -19.53
N ALA A 318 13.71 -21.12 -20.41
CA ALA A 318 12.39 -20.56 -20.13
C ALA A 318 11.58 -21.36 -19.09
N ALA A 319 11.95 -22.61 -18.81
CA ALA A 319 11.33 -23.42 -17.77
C ALA A 319 11.82 -23.02 -16.35
N GLU A 320 11.06 -23.39 -15.32
CA GLU A 320 11.46 -23.17 -13.93
C GLU A 320 12.64 -24.06 -13.53
N HIS A 321 13.64 -23.45 -12.90
CA HIS A 321 14.82 -24.13 -12.36
C HIS A 321 14.87 -23.97 -10.85
N VAL A 322 15.01 -25.07 -10.13
CA VAL A 322 15.06 -25.08 -8.67
C VAL A 322 16.37 -24.45 -8.18
N MET A 323 16.25 -23.45 -7.30
CA MET A 323 17.39 -22.85 -6.60
C MET A 323 17.67 -23.62 -5.30
N VAL A 324 18.94 -23.73 -4.92
CA VAL A 324 19.38 -24.47 -3.73
C VAL A 324 19.73 -23.50 -2.61
N PHE A 325 19.15 -23.70 -1.41
CA PHE A 325 19.48 -22.92 -0.23
C PHE A 325 20.87 -23.26 0.30
N ASN A 326 21.75 -22.26 0.45
CA ASN A 326 23.13 -22.45 0.91
C ASN A 326 23.36 -22.12 2.39
N GLY A 327 22.30 -21.84 3.15
CA GLY A 327 22.38 -21.37 4.54
C GLY A 327 22.17 -19.86 4.70
N THR A 328 22.25 -19.09 3.60
CA THR A 328 21.99 -17.64 3.60
C THR A 328 21.02 -17.26 2.49
N PHE A 329 21.29 -17.71 1.26
CA PHE A 329 20.47 -17.41 0.08
C PHE A 329 20.16 -18.68 -0.70
N TYR A 330 19.06 -18.65 -1.44
CA TYR A 330 18.85 -19.59 -2.53
C TYR A 330 19.76 -19.21 -3.68
N ASN A 331 20.35 -20.19 -4.36
CA ASN A 331 21.18 -19.90 -5.52
C ASN A 331 21.04 -20.94 -6.64
N PHE A 332 21.30 -20.49 -7.86
CA PHE A 332 21.36 -21.31 -9.06
C PHE A 332 22.54 -20.85 -9.91
N SER A 333 23.23 -21.77 -10.59
CA SER A 333 24.38 -21.42 -11.42
C SER A 333 24.22 -21.95 -12.84
N ARG A 334 24.54 -21.11 -13.82
CA ARG A 334 24.56 -21.48 -15.24
C ARG A 334 25.60 -20.70 -16.01
N VAL A 335 25.92 -21.18 -17.21
CA VAL A 335 26.65 -20.39 -18.20
C VAL A 335 25.69 -19.40 -18.85
N VAL A 336 26.12 -18.14 -18.96
CA VAL A 336 25.37 -17.07 -19.62
C VAL A 336 26.06 -16.74 -20.94
N GLY A 337 25.45 -17.12 -22.05
CA GLY A 337 26.05 -16.98 -23.39
C GLY A 337 25.82 -15.62 -24.07
N THR A 338 25.09 -14.71 -23.42
CA THR A 338 24.71 -13.40 -23.95
C THR A 338 25.25 -12.29 -23.06
N THR A 339 25.30 -11.06 -23.57
CA THR A 339 25.69 -9.87 -22.79
C THR A 339 24.56 -9.30 -21.96
N PHE A 340 23.34 -9.78 -22.15
CA PHE A 340 22.15 -9.35 -21.43
C PHE A 340 21.24 -10.56 -21.26
N LEU A 341 20.70 -10.73 -20.05
CA LEU A 341 19.75 -11.79 -19.74
C LEU A 341 18.83 -11.31 -18.61
N GLU A 342 17.52 -11.43 -18.83
CA GLU A 342 16.53 -11.18 -17.78
C GLU A 342 16.19 -12.50 -17.09
N PHE A 343 15.96 -12.43 -15.79
CA PHE A 343 15.55 -13.55 -14.98
C PHE A 343 14.45 -13.16 -14.00
N ASN A 344 13.57 -14.12 -13.70
CA ASN A 344 12.51 -13.97 -12.72
C ASN A 344 12.74 -15.02 -11.64
N VAL A 345 12.81 -14.57 -10.40
CA VAL A 345 12.85 -15.44 -9.23
C VAL A 345 11.47 -15.49 -8.63
N SER A 346 10.95 -16.69 -8.40
CA SER A 346 9.68 -16.93 -7.72
C SER A 346 9.89 -17.85 -6.52
N CYS A 347 9.50 -17.39 -5.33
CA CYS A 347 9.63 -18.14 -4.08
C CYS A 347 8.25 -18.43 -3.51
N ILE A 348 8.07 -19.68 -3.07
CA ILE A 348 6.80 -20.19 -2.52
C ILE A 348 7.01 -20.51 -1.04
N GLY A 349 6.12 -19.99 -0.19
CA GLY A 349 6.17 -20.14 1.27
C GLY A 349 4.77 -20.28 1.87
N GLY A 350 3.94 -21.15 1.31
CA GLY A 350 2.53 -21.30 1.71
C GLY A 350 1.62 -20.28 1.00
N ASP A 351 1.03 -19.38 1.76
CA ASP A 351 0.28 -18.22 1.23
C ASP A 351 1.20 -17.03 0.88
N ARG A 352 2.51 -17.15 1.17
CA ARG A 352 3.51 -16.08 1.02
C ARG A 352 4.33 -16.19 -0.26
N ASN A 353 3.66 -16.10 -1.40
CA ASN A 353 4.32 -16.27 -2.70
C ASN A 353 4.76 -14.92 -3.27
N LEU A 354 6.06 -14.77 -3.54
CA LEU A 354 6.64 -13.57 -4.13
C LEU A 354 7.37 -13.90 -5.43
N SER A 355 7.34 -12.96 -6.37
CA SER A 355 8.13 -13.02 -7.59
C SER A 355 8.78 -11.67 -7.87
N VAL A 356 10.05 -11.68 -8.27
CA VAL A 356 10.79 -10.46 -8.61
C VAL A 356 11.57 -10.66 -9.92
N LEU A 357 11.49 -9.66 -10.78
CA LEU A 357 12.27 -9.59 -12.02
C LEU A 357 13.59 -8.89 -11.76
N ASP A 358 14.63 -9.39 -12.39
CA ASP A 358 15.95 -8.80 -12.38
C ASP A 358 16.68 -9.11 -13.70
N ASN A 359 17.84 -8.49 -13.91
CA ASN A 359 18.61 -8.67 -15.13
C ASN A 359 20.11 -8.63 -14.88
N ILE A 360 20.84 -9.41 -15.67
CA ILE A 360 22.30 -9.37 -15.72
C ILE A 360 22.76 -8.72 -17.01
N THR A 361 23.67 -7.76 -16.88
CA THR A 361 24.44 -7.19 -18.00
C THR A 361 25.90 -7.63 -17.91
N LEU A 362 26.36 -8.38 -18.90
CA LEU A 362 27.75 -8.83 -19.03
C LEU A 362 28.49 -8.01 -20.08
N GLU A 363 29.77 -7.79 -19.85
CA GLU A 363 30.60 -6.96 -20.72
C GLU A 363 30.97 -7.72 -22.01
N ASN A 364 30.89 -7.02 -23.14
CA ASN A 364 31.13 -7.59 -24.46
C ASN A 364 32.63 -7.53 -24.79
N PHE A 365 33.22 -8.70 -25.08
CA PHE A 365 34.60 -8.86 -25.53
C PHE A 365 34.87 -8.06 -26.81
N VAL A 366 35.94 -7.23 -26.86
CA VAL A 366 36.36 -6.56 -28.11
C VAL A 366 37.84 -6.77 -28.42
N ALA A 367 38.04 -7.35 -29.60
CA ALA A 367 39.27 -7.59 -30.33
C ALA A 367 40.04 -6.30 -30.68
N ALA A 368 41.36 -6.39 -30.74
CA ALA A 368 42.24 -5.28 -31.07
C ALA A 368 42.81 -5.43 -32.50
N ASN A 369 42.13 -4.82 -33.46
CA ASN A 369 42.59 -4.80 -34.85
C ASN A 369 43.81 -3.88 -35.01
N ALA A 370 45.02 -4.45 -35.05
CA ALA A 370 46.20 -3.73 -35.51
C ALA A 370 46.12 -3.49 -37.03
N SER A 371 45.83 -2.25 -37.45
CA SER A 371 45.75 -1.86 -38.87
C SER A 371 46.90 -0.92 -39.22
N PRO A 372 48.02 -1.43 -39.76
CA PRO A 372 49.06 -0.58 -40.29
C PRO A 372 48.63 0.03 -41.64
N GLU A 373 48.83 1.33 -41.82
CA GLU A 373 48.59 1.98 -43.12
C GLU A 373 49.67 1.62 -44.15
N GLU A 374 49.28 1.40 -45.40
CA GLU A 374 50.22 1.30 -46.52
C GLU A 374 50.85 2.68 -46.79
N GLN A 375 52.14 2.83 -46.51
CA GLN A 375 52.88 4.07 -46.76
C GLN A 375 54.11 3.85 -47.65
N GLY A 376 54.57 4.93 -48.30
CA GLY A 376 55.71 4.92 -49.21
C GLY A 376 57.05 4.59 -48.54
N PHE A 377 58.03 4.18 -49.34
CA PHE A 377 59.36 3.82 -48.87
C PHE A 377 60.02 4.92 -48.01
N GLY A 378 60.51 4.55 -46.82
CA GLY A 378 61.17 5.47 -45.89
C GLY A 378 60.24 6.36 -45.06
N LEU A 379 58.92 6.23 -45.22
CA LEU A 379 57.94 6.91 -44.37
C LEU A 379 57.61 6.09 -43.12
N PRO A 380 57.27 6.75 -42.00
CA PRO A 380 56.85 6.08 -40.79
C PRO A 380 55.46 5.45 -40.95
N ILE A 381 55.26 4.24 -40.42
CA ILE A 381 53.99 3.50 -40.51
C ILE A 381 53.16 3.78 -39.24
N ASN A 382 51.90 4.17 -39.41
CA ASN A 382 50.99 4.33 -38.29
C ASN A 382 50.32 2.99 -37.96
N VAL A 383 50.59 2.44 -36.78
CA VAL A 383 49.92 1.24 -36.28
C VAL A 383 48.80 1.69 -35.34
N THR A 384 47.56 1.43 -35.73
CA THR A 384 46.38 1.80 -34.94
C THR A 384 45.74 0.58 -34.29
N ALA A 385 45.16 0.75 -33.10
CA ALA A 385 44.41 -0.27 -32.39
C ALA A 385 43.15 0.33 -31.79
N THR A 386 42.01 -0.32 -32.01
CA THR A 386 40.73 0.06 -31.39
C THR A 386 40.52 -0.81 -30.17
N ILE A 387 40.60 -0.21 -28.98
CA ILE A 387 40.45 -0.86 -27.68
C ILE A 387 39.13 -0.42 -27.07
N THR A 388 38.14 -1.31 -27.05
CA THR A 388 36.90 -1.07 -26.32
C THR A 388 36.97 -1.83 -25.00
N SER A 389 37.04 -1.08 -23.90
CA SER A 389 37.08 -1.62 -22.53
C SER A 389 35.85 -1.11 -21.77
N PRO A 390 35.23 -1.95 -20.93
CA PRO A 390 34.11 -1.54 -20.10
C PRO A 390 34.56 -0.75 -18.85
N SER A 391 35.81 -0.96 -18.42
CA SER A 391 36.52 -0.13 -17.44
C SER A 391 37.49 0.83 -18.14
N SER A 392 37.99 1.84 -17.43
CA SER A 392 39.02 2.73 -17.96
C SER A 392 40.28 1.94 -18.35
N VAL A 393 40.79 2.19 -19.55
CA VAL A 393 42.06 1.61 -20.02
C VAL A 393 43.22 2.31 -19.32
N ASP A 394 44.09 1.53 -18.67
CA ASP A 394 45.27 2.01 -17.94
C ASP A 394 46.48 2.17 -18.87
N ASN A 395 46.82 1.12 -19.62
CA ASN A 395 47.96 1.15 -20.54
C ASN A 395 47.73 0.22 -21.73
N VAL A 396 48.23 0.61 -22.91
CA VAL A 396 48.23 -0.22 -24.11
C VAL A 396 49.65 -0.39 -24.61
N THR A 397 50.11 -1.64 -24.72
CA THR A 397 51.43 -2.04 -25.19
C THR A 397 51.31 -2.77 -26.53
N LEU A 398 52.12 -2.39 -27.50
CA LEU A 398 52.27 -3.06 -28.78
C LEU A 398 53.58 -3.87 -28.79
N GLN A 399 53.48 -5.17 -29.04
CA GLN A 399 54.62 -6.02 -29.36
C GLN A 399 54.81 -6.09 -30.87
N ILE A 400 56.00 -5.71 -31.31
CA ILE A 400 56.44 -5.75 -32.71
C ILE A 400 57.39 -6.93 -32.85
N ILE A 401 56.98 -7.96 -33.58
CA ILE A 401 57.83 -9.09 -33.96
C ILE A 401 58.41 -8.79 -35.34
N TYR A 402 59.72 -8.67 -35.39
CA TYR A 402 60.50 -8.37 -36.60
C TYR A 402 60.65 -9.62 -37.49
N PRO A 403 61.00 -9.44 -38.78
CA PRO A 403 61.20 -10.56 -39.71
C PRO A 403 62.26 -11.58 -39.28
N ASN A 404 63.26 -11.15 -38.50
CA ASN A 404 64.30 -12.00 -37.90
C ASN A 404 63.85 -12.72 -36.62
N SER A 405 62.55 -12.66 -36.28
CA SER A 405 61.94 -13.22 -35.06
C SER A 405 62.36 -12.55 -33.74
N THR A 406 63.07 -11.43 -33.75
CA THR A 406 63.24 -10.63 -32.52
C THR A 406 61.96 -9.85 -32.22
N ALA A 407 61.70 -9.54 -30.95
CA ALA A 407 60.51 -8.80 -30.53
C ALA A 407 60.88 -7.56 -29.70
N GLU A 408 60.12 -6.48 -29.88
CA GLU A 408 60.19 -5.27 -29.08
C GLU A 408 58.79 -4.92 -28.57
N ASN A 409 58.68 -4.44 -27.33
CA ASN A 409 57.43 -3.97 -26.74
C ASN A 409 57.49 -2.45 -26.60
N VAL A 410 56.46 -1.75 -27.09
CA VAL A 410 56.36 -0.29 -27.08
C VAL A 410 54.99 0.13 -26.55
N SER A 411 54.89 1.28 -25.87
CA SER A 411 53.60 1.83 -25.44
C SER A 411 52.91 2.56 -26.58
N MET A 412 51.59 2.37 -26.72
CA MET A 412 50.76 3.11 -27.66
C MET A 412 50.20 4.37 -26.99
N ALA A 413 49.92 5.41 -27.78
CA ALA A 413 49.31 6.65 -27.31
C ALA A 413 47.82 6.68 -27.69
N ASN A 414 46.96 7.06 -26.74
CA ASN A 414 45.54 7.26 -27.00
C ASN A 414 45.33 8.54 -27.83
N ILE A 415 44.71 8.41 -29.00
CA ILE A 415 44.47 9.50 -29.96
C ILE A 415 43.00 9.86 -30.13
N SER A 416 42.10 9.17 -29.42
CA SER A 416 40.69 9.55 -29.32
C SER A 416 40.30 9.75 -27.86
N SER A 417 39.11 10.27 -27.59
CA SER A 417 38.65 10.44 -26.22
C SER A 417 38.49 9.12 -25.45
N THR A 418 38.39 7.95 -26.10
CA THR A 418 38.10 6.69 -25.38
C THR A 418 38.56 5.36 -26.01
N VAL A 419 38.77 5.23 -27.33
CA VAL A 419 38.86 3.88 -27.97
C VAL A 419 40.07 3.68 -28.89
N LEU A 420 40.55 4.72 -29.58
CA LEU A 420 41.60 4.59 -30.60
C LEU A 420 43.00 4.91 -30.04
N TRP A 421 43.91 3.95 -30.19
CA TRP A 421 45.32 4.04 -29.81
C TRP A 421 46.21 3.97 -31.04
N SER A 422 47.35 4.66 -31.02
CA SER A 422 48.29 4.67 -32.13
C SER A 422 49.75 4.62 -31.69
N TYR A 423 50.59 4.03 -32.55
CA TYR A 423 52.03 4.06 -32.43
C TYR A 423 52.67 4.32 -33.80
N LEU A 424 53.64 5.23 -33.83
CA LEU A 424 54.37 5.60 -35.05
C LEU A 424 55.63 4.74 -35.19
N PHE A 425 55.58 3.74 -36.07
CA PHE A 425 56.68 2.82 -36.31
C PHE A 425 57.64 3.36 -37.38
N THR A 426 58.93 3.47 -37.07
CA THR A 426 59.96 4.04 -37.97
C THR A 426 61.10 3.05 -38.21
N GLY A 427 61.85 3.23 -39.31
CA GLY A 427 63.05 2.43 -39.57
C GLY A 427 62.77 0.95 -39.91
N TRP A 428 61.63 0.66 -40.54
CA TRP A 428 61.24 -0.68 -40.96
C TRP A 428 62.16 -1.22 -42.08
N GLN A 429 62.24 -2.55 -42.16
CA GLN A 429 63.07 -3.30 -43.11
C GLN A 429 62.18 -4.22 -43.96
N ASN A 430 62.74 -4.82 -45.01
CA ASN A 430 62.00 -5.76 -45.85
C ASN A 430 61.68 -7.04 -45.05
N GLY A 431 60.40 -7.43 -45.01
CA GLY A 431 59.97 -8.68 -44.42
C GLY A 431 58.57 -8.62 -43.79
N THR A 432 58.18 -9.73 -43.17
CA THR A 432 56.89 -9.88 -42.51
C THR A 432 57.01 -9.53 -41.03
N TYR A 433 56.16 -8.64 -40.58
CA TYR A 433 56.04 -8.21 -39.19
C TYR A 433 54.76 -8.75 -38.58
N ARG A 434 54.80 -9.08 -37.28
CA ARG A 434 53.59 -9.36 -36.50
C ARG A 434 53.45 -8.32 -35.39
N PHE A 435 52.26 -7.75 -35.28
CA PHE A 435 51.91 -6.71 -34.34
C PHE A 435 50.90 -7.29 -33.36
N THR A 436 51.30 -7.49 -32.11
CA THR A 436 50.41 -7.98 -31.05
C THR A 436 50.14 -6.83 -30.09
N THR A 437 48.89 -6.42 -29.97
CA THR A 437 48.48 -5.38 -29.02
C THR A 437 48.08 -6.04 -27.70
N PHE A 438 48.42 -5.38 -26.60
CA PHE A 438 48.10 -5.77 -25.24
C PHE A 438 47.49 -4.55 -24.55
N ALA A 439 46.31 -4.67 -23.96
CA ALA A 439 45.69 -3.62 -23.17
C ALA A 439 45.59 -4.07 -21.71
N ASN A 440 45.92 -3.17 -20.78
CA ASN A 440 45.72 -3.33 -19.36
C ASN A 440 44.65 -2.34 -18.91
N ASP A 441 43.71 -2.77 -18.07
CA ASP A 441 42.75 -1.88 -17.42
C ASP A 441 43.27 -1.35 -16.06
N THR A 442 42.54 -0.39 -15.48
CA THR A 442 42.89 0.21 -14.17
C THR A 442 42.86 -0.78 -13.00
N PHE A 443 42.37 -1.99 -13.22
CA PHE A 443 42.31 -3.06 -12.23
C PHE A 443 43.39 -4.13 -12.43
N GLY A 444 44.21 -4.02 -13.48
CA GLY A 444 45.38 -4.87 -13.72
C GLY A 444 45.10 -6.10 -14.60
N TYR A 445 43.96 -6.16 -15.29
CA TYR A 445 43.65 -7.24 -16.22
C TYR A 445 44.17 -6.98 -17.63
N TRP A 446 44.72 -8.02 -18.27
CA TRP A 446 45.39 -7.94 -19.56
C TRP A 446 44.57 -8.58 -20.68
N TYR A 447 44.45 -7.87 -21.80
CA TYR A 447 43.75 -8.27 -23.03
C TYR A 447 44.72 -8.23 -24.21
N ASN A 448 44.62 -9.12 -25.21
CA ASN A 448 45.51 -9.08 -26.39
C ASN A 448 44.86 -9.48 -27.72
N ASP A 449 45.44 -8.99 -28.82
CA ASP A 449 45.09 -9.40 -30.19
C ASP A 449 46.30 -9.24 -31.14
N THR A 450 46.34 -10.02 -32.22
CA THR A 450 47.48 -10.05 -33.16
C THR A 450 47.06 -9.80 -34.61
N ALA A 451 47.68 -8.81 -35.25
CA ALA A 451 47.65 -8.64 -36.70
C ALA A 451 49.02 -8.92 -37.33
N THR A 452 49.02 -9.24 -38.62
CA THR A 452 50.22 -9.48 -39.41
C THR A 452 50.25 -8.57 -40.62
N ALA A 453 51.39 -7.93 -40.88
CA ALA A 453 51.59 -7.09 -42.06
C ALA A 453 52.95 -7.36 -42.70
N GLN A 454 53.01 -7.20 -44.01
CA GLN A 454 54.20 -7.49 -44.81
C GLN A 454 54.63 -6.23 -45.54
N TYR A 455 55.90 -5.86 -45.39
CA TYR A 455 56.46 -4.67 -46.03
C TYR A 455 57.61 -5.06 -46.95
N HIS A 456 57.63 -4.46 -48.13
CA HIS A 456 58.65 -4.71 -49.13
C HIS A 456 59.42 -3.43 -49.45
N VAL A 457 60.75 -3.55 -49.47
CA VAL A 457 61.64 -2.53 -49.98
C VAL A 457 62.16 -3.02 -51.32
N GLU A 458 61.68 -2.43 -52.41
CA GLU A 458 62.25 -2.65 -53.74
C GLU A 458 62.99 -1.39 -54.22
N ASN A 459 64.21 -1.57 -54.71
CA ASN A 459 64.94 -0.50 -55.38
C ASN A 459 64.36 -0.31 -56.78
N ILE A 460 63.49 0.68 -56.94
CA ILE A 460 63.03 1.09 -58.27
C ILE A 460 64.14 1.89 -58.95
N THR A 461 64.73 1.31 -59.99
CA THR A 461 65.64 2.05 -60.87
C THR A 461 64.83 2.63 -62.02
N LEU A 462 64.49 3.92 -61.95
CA LEU A 462 63.81 4.60 -63.04
C LEU A 462 64.85 5.11 -64.05
N GLN A 463 64.96 4.45 -65.19
CA GLN A 463 65.83 4.89 -66.27
C GLN A 463 65.05 5.81 -67.22
N ILE A 464 65.17 7.12 -67.02
CA ILE A 464 64.55 8.12 -67.89
C ILE A 464 65.48 8.39 -69.08
N ARG A 465 64.97 8.25 -70.31
CA ARG A 465 65.67 8.64 -71.53
C ARG A 465 64.81 9.58 -72.36
N THR A 466 65.46 10.49 -73.06
CA THR A 466 64.83 11.31 -74.08
C THR A 466 64.98 10.63 -75.43
N LEU A 467 63.99 10.78 -76.31
CA LEU A 467 64.07 10.25 -77.68
C LEU A 467 65.13 10.96 -78.54
N LYS A 468 65.56 12.16 -78.13
CA LYS A 468 66.56 12.98 -78.81
C LYS A 468 67.53 13.57 -77.79
N ASP A 469 68.74 13.88 -78.25
CA ASP A 469 69.76 14.55 -77.42
C ASP A 469 69.62 16.08 -77.42
N THR A 470 68.80 16.66 -78.30
CA THR A 470 68.58 18.11 -78.43
C THR A 470 67.14 18.43 -78.80
N TYR A 471 66.59 19.48 -78.19
CA TYR A 471 65.22 19.97 -78.38
C TYR A 471 65.22 21.49 -78.57
N GLY A 472 64.32 22.01 -79.40
CA GLY A 472 64.15 23.45 -79.61
C GLY A 472 63.45 24.17 -78.45
N ILE A 473 63.61 25.48 -78.35
CA ILE A 473 62.90 26.31 -77.34
C ILE A 473 61.39 26.13 -77.51
N GLY A 474 60.72 25.68 -76.45
CA GLY A 474 59.28 25.42 -76.43
C GLY A 474 58.83 24.06 -76.97
N GLU A 475 59.73 23.19 -77.44
CA GLU A 475 59.44 21.80 -77.86
C GLU A 475 59.10 20.94 -76.63
N MET A 476 58.06 20.11 -76.75
CA MET A 476 57.63 19.20 -75.68
C MET A 476 58.52 17.97 -75.64
N ILE A 477 59.11 17.66 -74.48
CA ILE A 477 59.94 16.47 -74.29
C ILE A 477 59.06 15.33 -73.75
N ASN A 478 59.05 14.20 -74.45
CA ASN A 478 58.37 12.98 -74.03
C ASN A 478 59.38 12.02 -73.36
N LEU A 479 59.13 11.69 -72.09
CA LEU A 479 60.05 10.94 -71.21
C LEU A 479 59.63 9.47 -71.00
N THR A 480 58.96 8.86 -71.98
CA THR A 480 58.27 7.55 -71.84
C THR A 480 59.00 6.35 -72.45
N ASP A 481 60.31 6.45 -72.75
CA ASP A 481 61.08 5.37 -73.42
C ASP A 481 62.19 4.77 -72.51
N PRO A 482 62.35 3.43 -72.46
CA PRO A 482 61.61 2.40 -73.22
C PRO A 482 60.18 2.17 -72.69
N PRO A 483 59.20 1.82 -73.56
CA PRO A 483 57.81 1.63 -73.15
C PRO A 483 57.66 0.30 -72.40
N GLY A 484 58.07 0.28 -71.14
CA GLY A 484 57.78 -0.79 -70.19
C GLY A 484 56.68 -0.35 -69.23
N SER A 485 55.50 -0.94 -69.38
CA SER A 485 54.29 -0.81 -68.53
C SER A 485 53.73 0.62 -68.31
N SER A 486 52.55 0.81 -68.87
CA SER A 486 51.66 1.96 -68.99
C SER A 486 51.20 2.69 -67.70
N ILE A 487 52.09 3.18 -66.83
CA ILE A 487 51.61 3.80 -65.56
C ILE A 487 51.89 5.31 -65.42
N PHE A 488 52.79 5.92 -66.20
CA PHE A 488 53.04 7.37 -66.05
C PHE A 488 53.43 8.09 -67.35
N THR A 489 52.68 9.14 -67.71
CA THR A 489 53.06 10.12 -68.75
C THR A 489 53.51 11.43 -68.11
N TRP A 490 54.78 11.80 -68.35
CA TRP A 490 55.35 13.08 -67.90
C TRP A 490 55.78 13.90 -69.11
N THR A 491 55.28 15.14 -69.21
CA THR A 491 55.73 16.13 -70.21
C THR A 491 56.26 17.35 -69.49
N THR A 492 57.45 17.82 -69.88
CA THR A 492 58.00 19.08 -69.39
C THR A 492 58.36 19.98 -70.58
N ARG A 493 58.33 21.29 -70.35
CA ARG A 493 58.63 22.32 -71.37
C ARG A 493 59.82 23.14 -70.88
N LEU A 494 60.89 23.18 -71.67
CA LEU A 494 62.03 24.06 -71.40
C LEU A 494 61.62 25.51 -71.67
N GLY A 495 61.75 26.35 -70.64
CA GLY A 495 61.50 27.80 -70.70
C GLY A 495 62.67 28.57 -71.30
#